data_AF-A0A6G4TTS6-F1
#
_entry.id   AF-A0A6G4TTS6-F1
#
_cell.length_a   1.000
_cell.length_b   1.000
_cell.length_c   1.000
_cell.angle_alpha   90.00
_cell.angle_beta   90.00
_cell.angle_gamma   90.00
#
_symmetry.space_group_name_H-M   'P 1'
#
loop_
_entity.id
_entity.type
_entity.pdbx_description
1 polymer ?
#
loop_
_entity_poly.entity_id
_entity_poly.type
_entity_poly.pdbx_seq_one_letter_code
_entity_poly.pdbx_strand_id
1 'polypeptide(L)'
;MVSESKGGRPRGPIRAATQEVHELAHFLRERVDRSGKTYRELTSDVYVSRTQISEFLSGKVPGESFVVALIRATAAEASLNERDEKRALKLLSAARRSLSAGRHPYEHPVIAGADGSFAAPPSPAASHDLTGALTPSPYGPGTEVLRLMQRRAELELEVARLKSERKRLKLEQRHTRELLRIREALERAEAERDQAVAQHSEAEQSAARERGRVRHLTQQLESLGLSGVVPDKVNGHANKADNAADGGPVPDNAGQADAGARGGHAADDPTMTARLAAHAGAEAVNMDDLREMWTEAAAAGDAFRATDAVRLYSGLVVAQRRLLGADHPDTLTARHNLAAWQGEAGNAAAAVAALTELLPHRERILGHDHRDTLATRHNLAHWQGAAGDAHGAVAGLSALLPDAMRILGADHPDTLAVRHGLAVWRGEAGDADSAVSALRGLLRHQERVLGAGHPDTLATRSDLAQWLGVSGEVGEAVAELAGLLPDALRVLGPDHAYTLIIRHNLATWRGVAGDPAGAATHLTELFPVTVRVLGRRHPHTRAIRHQLAFWQGRSQE
;
A
#
# COMPACT_ATOMS: atom_id res chain seq x y z
N MET A 1 -5.30 -57.99 18.40
CA MET A 1 -4.08 -58.70 17.97
C MET A 1 -3.04 -57.68 17.60
N VAL A 2 -1.94 -57.72 18.34
CA VAL A 2 -0.74 -56.90 18.18
C VAL A 2 -0.13 -57.19 16.81
N SER A 3 0.08 -56.17 15.98
CA SER A 3 0.86 -56.30 14.74
C SER A 3 2.28 -55.82 15.03
N GLU A 4 3.21 -56.76 14.98
CA GLU A 4 4.60 -56.63 15.37
C GLU A 4 5.35 -55.57 14.55
N SER A 5 6.05 -54.70 15.28
CA SER A 5 6.93 -53.68 14.75
C SER A 5 8.07 -54.30 13.96
N LYS A 6 8.23 -53.92 12.69
CA LYS A 6 9.43 -54.19 11.91
C LYS A 6 10.64 -53.43 12.49
N GLY A 7 11.39 -54.13 13.33
CA GLY A 7 12.86 -54.17 13.35
C GLY A 7 13.63 -52.84 13.41
N GLY A 8 13.64 -52.18 14.56
CA GLY A 8 14.63 -51.18 14.93
C GLY A 8 14.96 -51.29 16.42
N ARG A 9 16.23 -51.09 16.82
CA ARG A 9 16.63 -51.08 18.25
C ARG A 9 15.64 -50.22 19.06
N PRO A 10 15.22 -50.67 20.27
CA PRO A 10 14.34 -49.86 21.12
C PRO A 10 14.99 -48.50 21.37
N ARG A 11 14.28 -47.44 20.99
CA ARG A 11 14.76 -46.05 21.08
C ARG A 11 14.92 -45.68 22.56
N GLY A 12 16.10 -45.15 22.93
CA GLY A 12 16.41 -44.73 24.30
C GLY A 12 15.43 -43.68 24.87
N PRO A 13 15.47 -43.42 26.20
CA PRO A 13 14.58 -42.46 26.85
C PRO A 13 14.82 -41.02 26.33
N ILE A 14 13.76 -40.21 26.28
CA ILE A 14 13.85 -38.78 25.92
C ILE A 14 14.54 -38.04 27.06
N ARG A 15 15.76 -37.55 26.82
CA ARG A 15 16.55 -36.74 27.75
C ARG A 15 16.39 -35.28 27.36
N ALA A 16 15.37 -34.62 27.89
CA ALA A 16 15.05 -33.23 27.62
C ALA A 16 15.41 -32.34 28.82
N ALA A 17 15.90 -31.13 28.54
CA ALA A 17 16.30 -30.16 29.56
C ALA A 17 15.11 -29.46 30.24
N THR A 18 13.95 -29.42 29.58
CA THR A 18 12.70 -28.82 30.09
C THR A 18 11.50 -29.67 29.67
N GLN A 19 10.37 -29.50 30.36
CA GLN A 19 9.13 -30.21 30.06
C GLN A 19 8.64 -29.93 28.63
N GLU A 20 8.78 -28.70 28.13
CA GLU A 20 8.34 -28.33 26.79
C GLU A 20 9.23 -28.96 25.70
N VAL A 21 10.52 -29.17 25.98
CA VAL A 21 11.43 -29.90 25.10
C VAL A 21 11.07 -31.38 25.08
N HIS A 22 10.66 -31.95 26.22
CA HIS A 22 10.17 -33.32 26.31
C HIS A 22 8.90 -33.51 25.48
N GLU A 23 7.94 -32.60 25.60
CA GLU A 23 6.68 -32.62 24.85
C GLU A 23 6.88 -32.51 23.34
N LEU A 24 7.78 -31.62 22.90
CA LEU A 24 8.13 -31.51 21.48
C LEU A 24 8.77 -32.81 20.96
N ALA A 25 9.76 -33.36 21.68
CA ALA A 25 10.42 -34.59 21.28
C ALA A 25 9.44 -35.78 21.26
N HIS A 26 8.55 -35.86 22.24
CA HIS A 26 7.51 -36.89 22.30
C HIS A 26 6.54 -36.78 21.11
N PHE A 27 6.06 -35.57 20.81
CA PHE A 27 5.16 -35.32 19.68
C PHE A 27 5.77 -35.73 18.33
N LEU A 28 7.04 -35.37 18.09
CA LEU A 28 7.74 -35.74 16.86
C LEU A 28 8.01 -37.24 16.79
N ARG A 29 8.34 -37.88 17.92
CA ARG A 29 8.60 -39.32 18.01
C ARG A 29 7.35 -40.13 17.70
N GLU A 30 6.22 -39.76 18.29
CA GLU A 30 4.92 -40.39 18.07
C GLU A 30 4.49 -40.32 16.59
N ARG A 31 4.78 -39.20 15.92
CA ARG A 31 4.51 -39.05 14.48
C ARG A 31 5.34 -39.97 13.62
N VAL A 32 6.64 -40.07 13.89
CA VAL A 32 7.52 -41.00 13.18
C VAL A 32 7.08 -42.46 13.43
N ASP A 33 6.64 -42.78 14.65
CA ASP A 33 6.17 -44.13 14.99
C ASP A 33 4.86 -44.47 14.27
N ARG A 34 3.91 -43.53 14.19
CA ARG A 34 2.66 -43.72 13.42
C ARG A 34 2.88 -43.80 11.91
N SER A 35 3.89 -43.11 11.37
CA SER A 35 4.17 -43.15 9.93
C SER A 35 4.87 -44.44 9.50
N GLY A 36 5.38 -45.25 10.44
CA GLY A 36 6.10 -46.50 10.16
C GLY A 36 7.45 -46.31 9.45
N LYS A 37 7.91 -45.07 9.27
CA LYS A 37 9.15 -44.75 8.54
C LYS A 37 10.37 -44.92 9.44
N THR A 38 11.43 -45.52 8.91
CA THR A 38 12.73 -45.63 9.57
C THR A 38 13.52 -44.31 9.45
N TYR A 39 14.48 -44.07 10.35
CA TYR A 39 15.34 -42.88 10.25
C TYR A 39 16.13 -42.82 8.94
N ARG A 40 16.42 -43.98 8.32
CA ARG A 40 17.11 -44.05 7.03
C ARG A 40 16.23 -43.47 5.92
N GLU A 41 14.95 -43.80 5.89
CA GLU A 41 13.99 -43.26 4.92
C GLU A 41 13.74 -41.77 5.14
N LEU A 42 13.78 -41.29 6.39
CA LEU A 42 13.59 -39.87 6.69
C LEU A 42 14.80 -38.99 6.35
N THR A 43 16.00 -39.56 6.14
CA THR A 43 17.17 -38.74 5.80
C THR A 43 17.05 -38.04 4.45
N SER A 44 16.40 -38.65 3.45
CA SER A 44 16.16 -38.02 2.15
C SER A 44 15.12 -36.91 2.22
N ASP A 45 14.10 -37.09 3.07
CA ASP A 45 12.95 -36.18 3.12
C ASP A 45 13.24 -34.94 3.97
N VAL A 46 14.14 -35.05 4.96
CA VAL A 46 14.42 -34.00 5.95
C VAL A 46 15.82 -33.40 5.79
N TYR A 47 16.61 -33.89 4.83
CA TYR A 47 17.95 -33.39 4.49
C TYR A 47 18.93 -33.30 5.69
N VAL A 48 18.83 -34.24 6.64
CA VAL A 48 19.72 -34.33 7.81
C VAL A 48 20.16 -35.78 8.06
N SER A 49 21.27 -35.97 8.78
CA SER A 49 21.81 -37.31 9.06
C SER A 49 20.96 -38.12 10.05
N ARG A 50 21.06 -39.45 10.00
CA ARG A 50 20.40 -40.37 10.96
C ARG A 50 20.72 -40.04 12.41
N THR A 51 21.95 -39.62 12.68
CA THR A 51 22.42 -39.21 14.01
C THR A 51 21.68 -37.96 14.46
N GLN A 52 21.59 -36.93 13.62
CA GLN A 52 20.87 -35.69 13.94
C GLN A 52 19.37 -35.94 14.17
N ILE A 53 18.72 -36.78 13.36
CA ILE A 53 17.32 -37.19 13.58
C ILE A 53 17.17 -37.83 14.96
N SER A 54 18.06 -38.75 15.31
CA SER A 54 18.03 -39.43 16.61
C SER A 54 18.27 -38.45 17.78
N GLU A 55 19.14 -37.46 17.61
CA GLU A 55 19.40 -36.44 18.63
C GLU A 55 18.20 -35.52 18.87
N PHE A 56 17.52 -35.08 17.81
CA PHE A 56 16.33 -34.24 17.94
C PHE A 56 15.15 -34.99 18.56
N LEU A 57 14.96 -36.26 18.20
CA LEU A 57 13.90 -37.11 18.77
C LEU A 57 14.22 -37.61 20.19
N SER A 58 15.45 -37.41 20.67
CA SER A 58 15.85 -37.76 22.04
C SER A 58 15.91 -36.56 23.00
N GLY A 59 15.56 -35.35 22.54
CA GLY A 59 15.42 -34.18 23.41
C GLY A 59 16.36 -33.00 23.10
N LYS A 60 17.14 -33.03 22.01
CA LYS A 60 17.77 -31.80 21.49
C LYS A 60 16.76 -30.97 20.70
N VAL A 61 16.78 -29.64 20.84
CA VAL A 61 15.83 -28.76 20.14
C VAL A 61 16.20 -28.64 18.65
N PRO A 62 15.31 -29.06 17.73
CA PRO A 62 15.57 -28.95 16.30
C PRO A 62 15.39 -27.53 15.74
N GLY A 63 15.89 -27.34 14.52
CA GLY A 63 15.56 -26.17 13.68
C GLY A 63 14.12 -26.21 13.17
N GLU A 64 13.57 -25.04 12.82
CA GLU A 64 12.20 -24.91 12.31
C GLU A 64 12.01 -25.69 11.00
N SER A 65 13.00 -25.59 10.09
CA SER A 65 13.02 -26.31 8.82
C SER A 65 12.96 -27.83 8.99
N PHE A 66 13.65 -28.35 10.02
CA PHE A 66 13.61 -29.79 10.34
C PHE A 66 12.23 -30.23 10.81
N VAL A 67 11.58 -29.45 11.69
CA VAL A 67 10.24 -29.78 12.22
C VAL A 67 9.22 -29.81 11.10
N VAL A 68 9.23 -28.80 10.22
CA VAL A 68 8.31 -28.73 9.08
C VAL A 68 8.56 -29.85 8.09
N ALA A 69 9.82 -30.11 7.72
CA ALA A 69 10.16 -31.19 6.80
C ALA A 69 9.81 -32.57 7.37
N LEU A 70 10.03 -32.80 8.67
CA LEU A 70 9.66 -34.06 9.33
C LEU A 70 8.14 -34.27 9.36
N ILE A 71 7.34 -33.21 9.61
CA ILE A 71 5.87 -33.31 9.63
C ILE A 71 5.33 -33.65 8.24
N ARG A 72 5.85 -33.00 7.20
CA ARG A 72 5.48 -33.28 5.81
C ARG A 72 5.89 -34.69 5.38
N ALA A 73 7.07 -35.13 5.81
CA ALA A 73 7.56 -36.48 5.51
C ALA A 73 6.77 -37.59 6.23
N THR A 74 6.11 -37.30 7.35
CA THR A 74 5.41 -38.29 8.20
C THR A 74 3.89 -38.21 8.14
N ALA A 75 3.33 -37.25 7.40
CA ALA A 75 1.88 -37.10 7.28
C ALA A 75 1.27 -38.10 6.29
N ALA A 76 0.16 -38.73 6.70
CA ALA A 76 -0.59 -39.68 5.88
C ALA A 76 -1.53 -38.98 4.86
N GLU A 77 -1.97 -37.75 5.14
CA GLU A 77 -2.91 -36.99 4.30
C GLU A 77 -2.54 -35.49 4.28
N ALA A 78 -2.71 -34.84 3.11
CA ALA A 78 -2.33 -33.44 2.91
C ALA A 78 -3.11 -32.43 3.77
N SER A 79 -4.34 -32.78 4.19
CA SER A 79 -5.25 -31.93 4.99
C SER A 79 -4.85 -31.80 6.46
N LEU A 80 -4.05 -32.73 6.98
CA LEU A 80 -3.58 -32.73 8.38
C LEU A 80 -2.26 -31.94 8.57
N ASN A 81 -1.59 -31.57 7.46
CA ASN A 81 -0.30 -30.89 7.49
C ASN A 81 -0.35 -29.53 8.17
N GLU A 82 -1.33 -28.67 7.85
CA GLU A 82 -1.33 -27.29 8.34
C GLU A 82 -1.63 -27.21 9.85
N ARG A 83 -2.51 -28.09 10.37
CA ARG A 83 -2.82 -28.15 11.81
C ARG A 83 -1.66 -28.74 12.60
N ASP A 84 -1.04 -29.79 12.09
CA ASP A 84 0.09 -30.46 12.75
C ASP A 84 1.37 -29.60 12.69
N GLU A 85 1.64 -28.92 11.57
CA GLU A 85 2.73 -27.93 11.45
C GLU A 85 2.52 -26.80 12.46
N LYS A 86 1.31 -26.23 12.55
CA LYS A 86 1.00 -25.15 13.51
C LYS A 86 1.18 -25.61 14.96
N ARG A 87 0.78 -26.84 15.29
CA ARG A 87 0.94 -27.41 16.64
C ARG A 87 2.42 -27.63 16.99
N ALA A 88 3.20 -28.19 16.07
CA ALA A 88 4.62 -28.44 16.30
C ALA A 88 5.44 -27.15 16.39
N LEU A 89 5.13 -26.15 15.57
CA LEU A 89 5.77 -24.83 15.65
C LEU A 89 5.44 -24.11 16.96
N LYS A 90 4.22 -24.29 17.48
CA LYS A 90 3.84 -23.79 18.81
C LYS A 90 4.69 -24.46 19.91
N LEU A 91 4.83 -25.79 19.88
CA LEU A 91 5.66 -26.53 20.83
C LEU A 91 7.15 -26.15 20.71
N LEU A 92 7.66 -25.98 19.50
CA LEU A 92 9.03 -25.51 19.25
C LEU A 92 9.27 -24.11 19.83
N SER A 93 8.30 -23.20 19.67
CA SER A 93 8.38 -21.86 20.26
C SER A 93 8.38 -21.90 21.78
N ALA A 94 7.60 -22.81 22.39
CA ALA A 94 7.53 -22.98 23.84
C ALA A 94 8.85 -23.57 24.38
N ALA A 95 9.39 -24.60 23.73
CA ALA A 95 10.68 -25.21 24.06
C ALA A 95 11.85 -24.20 23.97
N ARG A 96 11.86 -23.34 22.94
CA ARG A 96 12.86 -22.28 22.81
C ARG A 96 12.72 -21.21 23.89
N ARG A 97 11.49 -20.82 24.23
CA ARG A 97 11.24 -19.87 25.31
C ARG A 97 11.64 -20.43 26.67
N SER A 98 11.36 -21.70 26.98
CA SER A 98 11.75 -22.27 28.27
C SER A 98 13.26 -22.43 28.42
N LEU A 99 13.98 -22.76 27.34
CA LEU A 99 15.45 -22.72 27.32
C LEU A 99 16.05 -21.31 27.41
N SER A 100 15.36 -20.31 26.86
CA SER A 100 15.74 -18.90 26.98
C SER A 100 15.45 -18.35 28.38
N ALA A 101 14.37 -18.78 29.02
CA ALA A 101 14.01 -18.39 30.39
C ALA A 101 14.93 -19.05 31.44
N GLY A 102 15.48 -20.24 31.13
CA GLY A 102 16.55 -20.87 31.91
C GLY A 102 17.93 -20.22 31.75
N ARG A 103 18.08 -19.23 30.87
CA ARG A 103 19.25 -18.35 30.79
C ARG A 103 18.87 -16.96 31.28
N HIS A 104 18.84 -16.80 32.60
CA HIS A 104 18.75 -15.46 33.19
C HIS A 104 20.06 -14.70 32.90
N PRO A 105 20.00 -13.47 32.37
CA PRO A 105 21.13 -12.55 32.38
C PRO A 105 21.27 -11.97 33.80
N TYR A 106 22.51 -11.80 34.26
CA TYR A 106 22.95 -11.36 35.59
C TYR A 106 23.09 -12.44 36.68
N GLU A 107 24.19 -13.19 36.63
CA GLU A 107 24.98 -13.47 37.83
C GLU A 107 26.46 -13.21 37.50
N HIS A 108 26.98 -12.09 38.01
CA HIS A 108 28.40 -11.83 38.25
C HIS A 108 28.47 -10.66 39.25
N PRO A 109 29.49 -10.59 40.11
CA PRO A 109 29.80 -11.47 41.23
C PRO A 109 29.73 -10.69 42.56
N VAL A 110 29.51 -11.38 43.68
CA VAL A 110 29.73 -10.78 45.00
C VAL A 110 31.23 -10.57 45.19
N ILE A 111 31.65 -9.31 45.25
CA ILE A 111 32.98 -8.89 45.69
C ILE A 111 33.08 -9.12 47.20
N ALA A 112 33.99 -10.01 47.61
CA ALA A 112 34.56 -10.06 48.95
C ALA A 112 36.09 -9.96 48.78
N GLY A 113 36.71 -9.09 49.57
CA GLY A 113 38.02 -8.51 49.29
C GLY A 113 39.22 -9.43 49.51
N ALA A 114 40.36 -9.00 48.98
CA ALA A 114 41.65 -8.91 49.65
C ALA A 114 42.72 -8.45 48.64
N ASP A 115 43.36 -7.34 48.96
CA ASP A 115 44.80 -7.05 48.85
C ASP A 115 45.58 -7.23 47.53
N GLY A 116 46.29 -6.16 47.17
CA GLY A 116 47.63 -6.27 46.58
C GLY A 116 47.85 -5.54 45.25
N SER A 117 48.35 -4.29 45.34
CA SER A 117 49.39 -3.63 44.49
C SER A 117 49.54 -4.05 43.02
N PHE A 118 49.63 -3.15 42.02
CA PHE A 118 50.78 -2.26 41.78
C PHE A 118 50.53 -1.35 40.54
N ALA A 119 51.14 -0.17 40.58
CA ALA A 119 51.73 0.62 39.48
C ALA A 119 50.84 1.28 38.38
N ALA A 120 50.93 2.61 38.34
CA ALA A 120 50.93 3.43 37.12
C ALA A 120 52.36 4.00 36.93
N PRO A 121 52.75 4.68 35.81
CA PRO A 121 52.32 4.66 34.39
C PRO A 121 53.59 4.33 33.51
N PRO A 122 53.85 4.76 32.22
CA PRO A 122 53.68 6.10 31.62
C PRO A 122 53.20 6.14 30.14
N SER A 123 52.91 7.37 29.66
CA SER A 123 52.92 7.73 28.23
C SER A 123 54.36 7.83 27.71
N PRO A 124 54.64 7.61 26.42
CA PRO A 124 55.16 8.73 25.63
C PRO A 124 54.75 8.75 24.14
N ALA A 125 54.89 9.94 23.56
CA ALA A 125 54.91 10.19 22.12
C ALA A 125 56.14 9.56 21.44
N ALA A 126 55.97 9.00 20.24
CA ALA A 126 56.96 8.99 19.16
C ALA A 126 56.31 8.56 17.84
N SER A 127 56.39 9.44 16.86
CA SER A 127 56.10 9.23 15.45
C SER A 127 56.97 8.13 14.84
N HIS A 128 56.36 7.10 14.26
CA HIS A 128 56.98 6.30 13.19
C HIS A 128 56.00 6.14 12.03
N ASP A 129 56.43 6.73 10.92
CA ASP A 129 55.89 6.65 9.58
C ASP A 129 56.10 5.23 9.04
N LEU A 130 55.01 4.58 8.62
CA LEU A 130 55.04 3.29 7.93
C LEU A 130 54.13 3.34 6.69
N THR A 131 54.43 4.24 5.76
CA THR A 131 54.17 3.97 4.34
C THR A 131 55.15 2.90 3.82
N GLY A 132 54.87 1.65 4.17
CA GLY A 132 55.46 0.47 3.55
C GLY A 132 54.43 -0.19 2.64
N ALA A 133 54.64 -0.08 1.32
CA ALA A 133 53.79 -0.63 0.29
C ALA A 133 53.55 -2.15 0.46
N LEU A 134 52.35 -2.53 0.89
CA LEU A 134 51.81 -3.87 0.67
C LEU A 134 51.10 -3.85 -0.68
N THR A 135 51.79 -4.32 -1.71
CA THR A 135 51.13 -4.77 -2.94
C THR A 135 50.17 -5.92 -2.58
N PRO A 136 48.87 -5.85 -2.92
CA PRO A 136 47.97 -6.95 -2.66
C PRO A 136 48.34 -8.11 -3.57
N SER A 137 48.89 -9.17 -2.98
CA SER A 137 49.05 -10.47 -3.64
C SER A 137 47.68 -10.96 -4.14
N PRO A 138 47.53 -11.38 -5.41
CA PRO A 138 46.24 -11.84 -5.94
C PRO A 138 45.75 -13.17 -5.33
N TYR A 139 46.58 -13.84 -4.49
CA TYR A 139 46.27 -15.14 -3.90
C TYR A 139 46.67 -15.20 -2.42
N GLY A 140 46.05 -14.34 -1.60
CA GLY A 140 46.14 -14.41 -0.14
C GLY A 140 44.81 -14.81 0.50
N PRO A 141 44.81 -15.50 1.66
CA PRO A 141 43.60 -15.93 2.36
C PRO A 141 42.64 -14.77 2.72
N GLY A 142 43.11 -13.52 2.77
CA GLY A 142 42.28 -12.34 2.99
C GLY A 142 41.35 -11.99 1.81
N THR A 143 41.74 -12.28 0.56
CA THR A 143 40.96 -11.96 -0.65
C THR A 143 39.80 -12.92 -0.87
N GLU A 144 39.96 -14.18 -0.43
CA GLU A 144 38.91 -15.20 -0.42
C GLU A 144 37.85 -14.87 0.66
N VAL A 145 38.31 -14.44 1.84
CA VAL A 145 37.42 -14.02 2.94
C VAL A 145 36.61 -12.78 2.55
N LEU A 146 37.21 -11.80 1.89
CA LEU A 146 36.48 -10.61 1.41
C LEU A 146 35.42 -10.96 0.37
N ARG A 147 35.75 -11.85 -0.58
CA ARG A 147 34.79 -12.35 -1.58
C ARG A 147 33.63 -13.12 -0.95
N LEU A 148 33.93 -13.96 0.06
CA LEU A 148 32.90 -14.68 0.80
C LEU A 148 32.02 -13.75 1.65
N MET A 149 32.59 -12.67 2.22
CA MET A 149 31.83 -11.64 2.94
C MET A 149 30.93 -10.83 2.00
N GLN A 150 31.42 -10.43 0.83
CA GLN A 150 30.62 -9.78 -0.21
C GLN A 150 29.50 -10.69 -0.70
N ARG A 151 29.80 -11.97 -0.98
CA ARG A 151 28.80 -12.94 -1.41
C ARG A 151 27.74 -13.20 -0.33
N ARG A 152 28.13 -13.19 0.94
CA ARG A 152 27.20 -13.29 2.06
C ARG A 152 26.29 -12.07 2.16
N ALA A 153 26.83 -10.86 2.00
CA ALA A 153 26.03 -9.63 2.01
C ALA A 153 25.02 -9.59 0.85
N GLU A 154 25.43 -10.02 -0.35
CA GLU A 154 24.53 -10.19 -1.51
C GLU A 154 23.39 -11.16 -1.21
N LEU A 155 23.68 -12.30 -0.60
CA LEU A 155 22.67 -13.30 -0.22
C LEU A 155 21.74 -12.79 0.88
N GLU A 156 22.24 -12.01 1.85
CA GLU A 156 21.43 -11.41 2.90
C GLU A 156 20.45 -10.36 2.31
N LEU A 157 20.88 -9.58 1.31
CA LEU A 157 20.03 -8.66 0.54
C LEU A 157 18.96 -9.40 -0.26
N GLU A 158 19.32 -10.49 -0.94
CA GLU A 158 18.36 -11.26 -1.75
C GLU A 158 17.30 -11.95 -0.86
N VAL A 159 17.70 -12.44 0.31
CA VAL A 159 16.77 -12.99 1.31
C VAL A 159 15.82 -11.90 1.84
N ALA A 160 16.30 -10.67 2.05
CA ALA A 160 15.45 -9.55 2.46
C ALA A 160 14.42 -9.21 1.36
N ARG A 161 14.87 -9.15 0.10
CA ARG A 161 14.01 -8.92 -1.07
C ARG A 161 12.92 -9.98 -1.21
N LEU A 162 13.28 -11.26 -1.14
CA LEU A 162 12.33 -12.38 -1.22
C LEU A 162 11.35 -12.39 -0.03
N LYS A 163 11.77 -11.94 1.16
CA LYS A 163 10.87 -11.77 2.30
C LYS A 163 9.87 -10.65 2.08
N SER A 164 10.27 -9.51 1.51
CA SER A 164 9.34 -8.44 1.15
C SER A 164 8.37 -8.86 0.05
N GLU A 165 8.85 -9.56 -0.98
CA GLU A 165 8.02 -10.04 -2.09
C GLU A 165 7.00 -11.08 -1.61
N ARG A 166 7.41 -11.99 -0.73
CA ARG A 166 6.48 -12.93 -0.09
C ARG A 166 5.42 -12.22 0.76
N LYS A 167 5.77 -11.13 1.46
CA LYS A 167 4.78 -10.33 2.20
C LYS A 167 3.80 -9.65 1.24
N ARG A 168 4.29 -9.09 0.12
CA ARG A 168 3.45 -8.49 -0.93
C ARG A 168 2.47 -9.51 -1.51
N LEU A 169 2.96 -10.68 -1.94
CA LEU A 169 2.13 -11.76 -2.49
C LEU A 169 1.08 -12.28 -1.49
N LYS A 170 1.39 -12.32 -0.20
CA LYS A 170 0.40 -12.67 0.83
C LYS A 170 -0.69 -11.61 0.99
N LEU A 171 -0.33 -10.33 0.89
CA LEU A 171 -1.30 -9.23 0.94
C LEU A 171 -2.19 -9.22 -0.29
N GLU A 172 -1.60 -9.48 -1.46
CA GLU A 172 -2.29 -9.61 -2.74
C GLU A 172 -3.26 -10.80 -2.72
N GLN A 173 -2.83 -11.98 -2.26
CA GLN A 173 -3.73 -13.13 -2.05
C GLN A 173 -4.87 -12.83 -1.07
N ARG A 174 -4.63 -12.00 -0.04
CA ARG A 174 -5.68 -11.58 0.89
C ARG A 174 -6.67 -10.66 0.18
N HIS A 175 -6.20 -9.69 -0.60
CA HIS A 175 -7.04 -8.83 -1.43
C HIS A 175 -7.87 -9.64 -2.43
N THR A 176 -7.27 -10.61 -3.14
CA THR A 176 -8.01 -11.46 -4.08
C THR A 176 -9.14 -12.24 -3.40
N ARG A 177 -8.89 -12.77 -2.19
CA ARG A 177 -9.93 -13.46 -1.40
C ARG A 177 -11.03 -12.53 -0.93
N GLU A 178 -10.68 -11.29 -0.60
CA GLU A 178 -11.62 -10.28 -0.15
C GLU A 178 -12.48 -9.78 -1.32
N LEU A 179 -11.90 -9.55 -2.49
CA LEU A 179 -12.62 -9.26 -3.73
C LEU A 179 -13.57 -10.38 -4.12
N LEU A 180 -13.16 -11.65 -3.97
CA LEU A 180 -14.05 -12.79 -4.24
C LEU A 180 -15.26 -12.79 -3.29
N ARG A 181 -15.05 -12.50 -2.00
CA ARG A 181 -16.16 -12.39 -1.02
C ARG A 181 -17.11 -11.24 -1.33
N ILE A 182 -16.57 -10.09 -1.73
CA ILE A 182 -17.37 -8.92 -2.11
C ILE A 182 -18.20 -9.25 -3.35
N ARG A 183 -17.60 -9.91 -4.35
CA ARG A 183 -18.30 -10.37 -5.55
C ARG A 183 -19.44 -11.34 -5.22
N GLU A 184 -19.19 -12.34 -4.38
CA GLU A 184 -20.23 -13.29 -3.93
C GLU A 184 -21.35 -12.60 -3.12
N ALA A 185 -21.05 -11.50 -2.44
CA ALA A 185 -22.06 -10.70 -1.73
C ALA A 185 -22.89 -9.85 -2.70
N LEU A 186 -22.25 -9.30 -3.74
CA LEU A 186 -22.92 -8.53 -4.79
C LEU A 186 -23.88 -9.43 -5.60
N GLU A 187 -23.42 -10.61 -6.03
CA GLU A 187 -24.26 -11.58 -6.77
C GLU A 187 -25.49 -12.00 -5.94
N ARG A 188 -25.36 -12.10 -4.60
CA ARG A 188 -26.49 -12.35 -3.70
C ARG A 188 -27.46 -11.18 -3.63
N ALA A 189 -26.94 -9.95 -3.48
CA ALA A 189 -27.78 -8.75 -3.42
C ALA A 189 -28.54 -8.52 -4.75
N GLU A 190 -27.91 -8.80 -5.89
CA GLU A 190 -28.55 -8.74 -7.20
C GLU A 190 -29.68 -9.78 -7.33
N ALA A 191 -29.45 -11.01 -6.88
CA ALA A 191 -30.50 -12.04 -6.87
C ALA A 191 -31.69 -11.66 -5.96
N GLU A 192 -31.42 -11.08 -4.78
CA GLU A 192 -32.46 -10.59 -3.87
C GLU A 192 -33.26 -9.43 -4.51
N ARG A 193 -32.59 -8.51 -5.20
CA ARG A 193 -33.24 -7.41 -5.92
C ARG A 193 -34.13 -7.94 -7.05
N ASP A 194 -33.64 -8.88 -7.85
CA ASP A 194 -34.40 -9.42 -8.98
C ASP A 194 -35.63 -10.20 -8.48
N GLN A 195 -35.52 -10.90 -7.35
CA GLN A 195 -36.65 -11.53 -6.66
C GLN A 195 -37.67 -10.48 -6.20
N ALA A 196 -37.22 -9.36 -5.61
CA ALA A 196 -38.12 -8.28 -5.18
C ALA A 196 -38.84 -7.62 -6.36
N VAL A 197 -38.16 -7.41 -7.50
CA VAL A 197 -38.76 -6.89 -8.73
C VAL A 197 -39.82 -7.84 -9.28
N ALA A 198 -39.55 -9.16 -9.29
CA ALA A 198 -40.52 -10.17 -9.70
C ALA A 198 -41.78 -10.15 -8.80
N GLN A 199 -41.58 -10.10 -7.48
CA GLN A 199 -42.69 -9.99 -6.51
C GLN A 199 -43.52 -8.72 -6.71
N HIS A 200 -42.88 -7.58 -7.01
CA HIS A 200 -43.58 -6.33 -7.30
C HIS A 200 -44.42 -6.44 -8.58
N SER A 201 -43.87 -7.01 -9.65
CA SER A 201 -44.58 -7.24 -10.92
C SER A 201 -45.81 -8.15 -10.73
N GLU A 202 -45.68 -9.22 -9.94
CA GLU A 202 -46.81 -10.11 -9.61
C GLU A 202 -47.89 -9.40 -8.79
N ALA A 203 -47.49 -8.54 -7.84
CA ALA A 203 -48.41 -7.73 -7.05
C ALA A 203 -49.16 -6.71 -7.93
N GLU A 204 -48.47 -6.06 -8.87
CA GLU A 204 -49.09 -5.15 -9.84
C GLU A 204 -50.07 -5.86 -10.77
N GLN A 205 -49.72 -7.04 -11.29
CA GLN A 205 -50.62 -7.84 -12.13
C GLN A 205 -51.85 -8.30 -11.34
N SER A 206 -51.69 -8.63 -10.06
CA SER A 206 -52.81 -8.99 -9.18
C SER A 206 -53.72 -7.79 -8.90
N ALA A 207 -53.14 -6.62 -8.62
CA ALA A 207 -53.89 -5.38 -8.47
C ALA A 207 -54.62 -4.98 -9.76
N ALA A 208 -54.02 -5.17 -10.93
CA ALA A 208 -54.64 -4.91 -12.23
C ALA A 208 -55.84 -5.85 -12.49
N ARG A 209 -55.71 -7.14 -12.16
CA ARG A 209 -56.81 -8.11 -12.22
C ARG A 209 -57.98 -7.70 -11.32
N GLU A 210 -57.69 -7.28 -10.10
CA GLU A 210 -58.72 -6.86 -9.16
C GLU A 210 -59.41 -5.56 -9.60
N ARG A 211 -58.66 -4.57 -10.11
CA ARG A 211 -59.24 -3.38 -10.77
C ARG A 211 -60.12 -3.75 -11.96
N GLY A 212 -59.77 -4.79 -12.72
CA GLY A 212 -60.58 -5.34 -13.79
C GLY A 212 -61.91 -5.92 -13.30
N ARG A 213 -61.88 -6.72 -12.23
CA ARG A 213 -63.09 -7.27 -11.60
C ARG A 213 -64.02 -6.20 -11.06
N VAL A 214 -63.46 -5.20 -10.35
CA VAL A 214 -64.24 -4.07 -9.84
C VAL A 214 -64.94 -3.35 -10.99
N ARG A 215 -64.24 -3.03 -12.09
CA ARG A 215 -64.86 -2.40 -13.27
C ARG A 215 -65.96 -3.26 -13.89
N HIS A 216 -65.74 -4.57 -14.00
CA HIS A 216 -66.76 -5.48 -14.55
C HIS A 216 -68.01 -5.56 -13.67
N LEU A 217 -67.84 -5.67 -12.35
CA LEU A 217 -68.94 -5.68 -11.39
C LEU A 217 -69.70 -4.35 -11.39
N THR A 218 -69.00 -3.21 -11.49
CA THR A 218 -69.64 -1.89 -11.63
C THR A 218 -70.50 -1.82 -12.90
N GLN A 219 -69.99 -2.28 -14.05
CA GLN A 219 -70.78 -2.36 -15.30
C GLN A 219 -71.98 -3.32 -15.19
N GLN A 220 -71.84 -4.43 -14.47
CA GLN A 220 -72.96 -5.35 -14.22
C GLN A 220 -74.04 -4.69 -13.34
N LEU A 221 -73.65 -3.94 -12.31
CA LEU A 221 -74.60 -3.21 -11.46
C LEU A 221 -75.31 -2.07 -12.21
N GLU A 222 -74.60 -1.36 -13.09
CA GLU A 222 -75.18 -0.35 -13.97
C GLU A 222 -76.18 -0.95 -14.96
N SER A 223 -75.87 -2.10 -15.57
CA SER A 223 -76.79 -2.77 -16.50
C SER A 223 -78.03 -3.38 -15.83
N LEU A 224 -77.99 -3.62 -14.52
CA LEU A 224 -79.14 -4.06 -13.71
C LEU A 224 -79.98 -2.90 -13.14
N GLY A 225 -79.64 -1.65 -13.44
CA GLY A 225 -80.43 -0.46 -13.03
C GLY A 225 -80.32 -0.10 -11.56
N LEU A 226 -79.30 -0.59 -10.84
CA LEU A 226 -79.10 -0.38 -9.40
C LEU A 226 -78.08 0.73 -9.10
N SER A 227 -78.13 1.85 -9.84
CA SER A 227 -77.16 2.96 -9.75
C SER A 227 -77.19 3.77 -8.44
N GLY A 228 -77.99 3.36 -7.44
CA GLY A 228 -78.28 4.17 -6.25
C GLY A 228 -77.57 3.76 -4.95
N VAL A 229 -76.76 2.69 -4.94
CA VAL A 229 -76.15 2.20 -3.67
C VAL A 229 -74.68 1.84 -3.86
N VAL A 230 -73.81 2.85 -3.89
CA VAL A 230 -72.38 2.66 -3.59
C VAL A 230 -71.97 3.72 -2.57
N PRO A 231 -71.52 3.35 -1.35
CA PRO A 231 -71.16 4.31 -0.32
C PRO A 231 -69.84 5.01 -0.67
N ASP A 232 -69.84 6.33 -0.43
CA ASP A 232 -68.89 7.38 -0.83
C ASP A 232 -67.45 7.28 -0.29
N LYS A 233 -67.00 6.08 0.13
CA LYS A 233 -65.68 5.88 0.77
C LYS A 233 -64.59 5.31 -0.14
N VAL A 234 -64.87 5.03 -1.41
CA VAL A 234 -63.88 4.44 -2.34
C VAL A 234 -63.24 5.47 -3.28
N ASN A 235 -63.81 6.67 -3.44
CA ASN A 235 -63.26 7.72 -4.32
C ASN A 235 -62.07 8.51 -3.76
N GLY A 236 -61.67 8.26 -2.50
CA GLY A 236 -60.58 9.02 -1.86
C GLY A 236 -59.15 8.56 -2.18
N HIS A 237 -58.94 7.42 -2.84
CA HIS A 237 -57.60 6.82 -3.00
C HIS A 237 -57.12 6.63 -4.45
N ALA A 238 -57.96 6.92 -5.45
CA ALA A 238 -57.56 6.83 -6.86
C ALA A 238 -56.84 8.10 -7.37
N ASN A 239 -57.11 9.28 -6.79
CA ASN A 239 -56.64 10.56 -7.32
C ASN A 239 -55.25 11.03 -6.85
N LYS A 240 -54.44 10.15 -6.25
CA LYS A 240 -53.08 10.51 -5.78
C LYS A 240 -51.94 9.81 -6.51
N ALA A 241 -52.25 8.89 -7.44
CA ALA A 241 -51.23 8.15 -8.21
C ALA A 241 -51.06 8.67 -9.66
N ASP A 242 -52.01 9.43 -10.20
CA ASP A 242 -51.98 9.88 -11.60
C ASP A 242 -51.20 11.20 -11.83
N ASN A 243 -50.63 11.83 -10.79
CA ASN A 243 -49.87 13.09 -10.89
C ASN A 243 -48.33 12.92 -10.81
N ALA A 244 -47.78 11.73 -11.05
CA ALA A 244 -46.33 11.50 -11.05
C ALA A 244 -45.74 11.01 -12.39
N ALA A 245 -46.49 11.16 -13.48
CA ALA A 245 -46.04 10.82 -14.83
C ALA A 245 -46.43 11.91 -15.83
N ASP A 246 -45.90 13.12 -15.64
CA ASP A 246 -45.90 14.16 -16.68
C ASP A 246 -44.50 14.80 -16.75
N GLY A 247 -43.59 14.08 -17.42
CA GLY A 247 -42.30 14.61 -17.84
C GLY A 247 -42.47 15.17 -19.24
N GLY A 248 -42.58 16.50 -19.34
CA GLY A 248 -42.73 17.23 -20.59
C GLY A 248 -41.57 17.03 -21.59
N PRO A 249 -41.77 17.45 -22.85
CA PRO A 249 -40.94 17.08 -23.98
C PRO A 249 -39.54 17.74 -23.95
N VAL A 250 -38.53 16.94 -24.28
CA VAL A 250 -37.15 17.37 -24.56
C VAL A 250 -37.14 18.25 -25.82
N PRO A 251 -36.55 19.47 -25.78
CA PRO A 251 -36.22 20.17 -27.01
C PRO A 251 -34.83 19.75 -27.50
N ASP A 252 -34.79 19.31 -28.76
CA ASP A 252 -33.58 19.25 -29.58
C ASP A 252 -32.91 20.63 -29.61
N ASN A 253 -31.62 20.69 -29.28
CA ASN A 253 -30.79 21.79 -29.76
C ASN A 253 -29.37 21.30 -30.06
N ALA A 254 -29.12 21.14 -31.36
CA ALA A 254 -27.80 21.00 -31.93
C ALA A 254 -27.06 22.34 -31.84
N GLY A 255 -26.13 22.44 -30.89
CA GLY A 255 -25.18 23.54 -30.79
C GLY A 255 -23.80 23.09 -31.26
N GLN A 256 -23.46 23.40 -32.52
CA GLN A 256 -22.09 23.43 -32.99
C GLN A 256 -21.28 24.41 -32.15
N ALA A 257 -20.16 23.98 -31.59
CA ALA A 257 -19.12 24.87 -31.08
C ALA A 257 -17.75 24.36 -31.54
N ASP A 258 -17.09 25.26 -32.21
CA ASP A 258 -15.86 25.19 -32.99
C ASP A 258 -14.64 24.79 -32.14
N ALA A 259 -13.81 23.91 -32.69
CA ALA A 259 -12.57 23.45 -32.08
C ALA A 259 -11.39 24.21 -32.70
N GLY A 260 -10.91 25.23 -31.99
CA GLY A 260 -9.70 25.96 -32.33
C GLY A 260 -8.62 25.81 -31.26
N ALA A 261 -7.74 24.83 -31.39
CA ALA A 261 -6.39 24.88 -30.79
C ALA A 261 -5.43 23.95 -31.55
N ARG A 262 -4.57 24.56 -32.38
CA ARG A 262 -3.42 23.94 -33.03
C ARG A 262 -2.20 23.94 -32.10
N GLY A 263 -1.39 22.91 -32.25
CA GLY A 263 -0.01 22.78 -31.77
C GLY A 263 0.16 21.49 -30.97
N GLY A 264 1.07 20.56 -31.27
CA GLY A 264 2.20 20.47 -32.18
C GLY A 264 3.02 19.27 -31.67
N HIS A 265 3.46 18.40 -32.59
CA HIS A 265 4.04 17.06 -32.37
C HIS A 265 5.10 16.90 -31.27
N ALA A 266 5.13 15.71 -30.62
CA ALA A 266 6.18 14.70 -30.85
C ALA A 266 6.02 13.44 -29.97
N ALA A 267 6.01 12.29 -30.65
CA ALA A 267 6.53 10.95 -30.29
C ALA A 267 5.47 9.84 -30.45
N ASP A 268 5.54 9.22 -31.62
CA ASP A 268 4.74 8.10 -32.10
C ASP A 268 4.90 6.85 -31.23
N ASP A 269 3.79 6.34 -30.72
CA ASP A 269 3.56 4.91 -30.49
C ASP A 269 2.20 4.56 -31.16
N PRO A 270 2.20 3.78 -32.26
CA PRO A 270 1.05 3.69 -33.17
C PRO A 270 -0.09 2.77 -32.71
N THR A 271 -0.10 2.30 -31.46
CA THR A 271 -1.02 1.22 -31.07
C THR A 271 -2.38 1.68 -30.55
N MET A 272 -2.51 2.86 -29.93
CA MET A 272 -3.77 3.27 -29.28
C MET A 272 -4.55 4.36 -30.02
N THR A 273 -3.88 5.34 -30.64
CA THR A 273 -4.54 6.35 -31.48
C THR A 273 -5.19 5.72 -32.72
N ALA A 274 -4.57 4.67 -33.25
CA ALA A 274 -5.14 3.86 -34.34
C ALA A 274 -6.33 3.00 -33.88
N ARG A 275 -6.29 2.44 -32.66
CA ARG A 275 -7.41 1.64 -32.10
C ARG A 275 -8.60 2.50 -31.67
N LEU A 276 -8.36 3.69 -31.12
CA LEU A 276 -9.40 4.68 -30.80
C LEU A 276 -10.08 5.23 -32.07
N ALA A 277 -9.33 5.37 -33.18
CA ALA A 277 -9.90 5.74 -34.48
C ALA A 277 -10.62 4.56 -35.17
N ALA A 278 -10.12 3.33 -35.01
CA ALA A 278 -10.76 2.13 -35.55
C ALA A 278 -12.07 1.74 -34.81
N HIS A 279 -12.18 2.02 -33.51
CA HIS A 279 -13.38 1.72 -32.70
C HIS A 279 -14.43 2.84 -32.67
N ALA A 280 -14.24 3.91 -33.44
CA ALA A 280 -15.34 4.82 -33.78
C ALA A 280 -16.34 4.18 -34.77
N GLY A 281 -16.00 3.03 -35.37
CA GLY A 281 -16.88 2.23 -36.21
C GLY A 281 -16.86 0.75 -35.83
N ALA A 282 -17.93 0.30 -35.17
CA ALA A 282 -18.45 -1.07 -35.23
C ALA A 282 -17.86 -2.23 -34.40
N GLU A 283 -17.19 -1.99 -33.26
CA GLU A 283 -17.10 -3.00 -32.18
C GLU A 283 -17.46 -2.38 -30.82
N ALA A 284 -18.41 -2.99 -30.11
CA ALA A 284 -18.88 -2.50 -28.82
C ALA A 284 -17.81 -2.76 -27.75
N VAL A 285 -17.26 -1.67 -27.17
CA VAL A 285 -16.36 -1.74 -26.01
C VAL A 285 -17.02 -2.60 -24.93
N ASN A 286 -16.33 -3.64 -24.48
CA ASN A 286 -16.84 -4.59 -23.49
C ASN A 286 -16.09 -4.44 -22.13
N MET A 287 -16.48 -5.25 -21.14
CA MET A 287 -15.89 -5.18 -19.80
C MET A 287 -14.41 -5.60 -19.73
N ASP A 288 -13.96 -6.48 -20.61
CA ASP A 288 -12.54 -6.87 -20.68
C ASP A 288 -11.68 -5.74 -21.25
N ASP A 289 -12.19 -5.03 -22.27
CA ASP A 289 -11.52 -3.85 -22.83
C ASP A 289 -11.38 -2.75 -21.77
N LEU A 290 -12.44 -2.49 -20.99
CA LEU A 290 -12.38 -1.51 -19.89
C LEU A 290 -11.35 -1.89 -18.82
N ARG A 291 -11.21 -3.18 -18.52
CA ARG A 291 -10.23 -3.68 -17.57
C ARG A 291 -8.80 -3.51 -18.09
N GLU A 292 -8.57 -3.81 -19.37
CA GLU A 292 -7.27 -3.58 -20.02
C GLU A 292 -6.90 -2.08 -19.99
N MET A 293 -7.83 -1.22 -20.41
CA MET A 293 -7.65 0.24 -20.36
C MET A 293 -7.35 0.76 -18.95
N TRP A 294 -8.02 0.23 -17.93
CA TRP A 294 -7.72 0.54 -16.53
C TRP A 294 -6.30 0.15 -16.16
N THR A 295 -5.88 -1.09 -16.50
CA THR A 295 -4.53 -1.56 -16.16
C THR A 295 -3.44 -0.76 -16.83
N GLU A 296 -3.63 -0.36 -18.09
CA GLU A 296 -2.69 0.51 -18.81
C GLU A 296 -2.62 1.90 -18.18
N ALA A 297 -3.76 2.50 -17.85
CA ALA A 297 -3.84 3.81 -17.21
C ALA A 297 -3.17 3.79 -15.82
N ALA A 298 -3.40 2.73 -15.04
CA ALA A 298 -2.75 2.52 -13.74
C ALA A 298 -1.23 2.34 -13.91
N ALA A 299 -0.78 1.52 -14.85
CA ALA A 299 0.64 1.30 -15.10
C ALA A 299 1.37 2.56 -15.59
N ALA A 300 0.71 3.42 -16.37
CA ALA A 300 1.26 4.73 -16.72
C ALA A 300 1.43 5.63 -15.50
N GLY A 301 0.45 5.58 -14.59
CA GLY A 301 0.50 6.27 -13.31
C GLY A 301 1.64 5.79 -12.40
N ASP A 302 1.76 4.48 -12.20
CA ASP A 302 2.83 3.87 -11.38
C ASP A 302 4.24 4.16 -11.94
N ALA A 303 4.35 4.34 -13.26
CA ALA A 303 5.57 4.76 -13.93
C ALA A 303 5.82 6.28 -13.85
N PHE A 304 5.00 7.04 -13.12
CA PHE A 304 5.03 8.50 -13.00
C PHE A 304 4.95 9.25 -14.34
N ARG A 305 4.30 8.65 -15.35
CA ARG A 305 4.10 9.26 -16.67
C ARG A 305 2.79 10.04 -16.69
N ALA A 306 2.76 11.18 -15.98
CA ALA A 306 1.53 11.95 -15.74
C ALA A 306 0.75 12.29 -17.03
N THR A 307 1.43 12.74 -18.09
CA THR A 307 0.77 13.06 -19.37
C THR A 307 0.13 11.84 -20.05
N ASP A 308 0.80 10.68 -20.00
CA ASP A 308 0.25 9.44 -20.54
C ASP A 308 -0.94 8.97 -19.71
N ALA A 309 -0.83 9.04 -18.37
CA ALA A 309 -1.91 8.71 -17.46
C ALA A 309 -3.15 9.58 -17.71
N VAL A 310 -2.99 10.90 -17.89
CA VAL A 310 -4.10 11.81 -18.25
C VAL A 310 -4.77 11.36 -19.55
N ARG A 311 -4.00 11.04 -20.59
CA ARG A 311 -4.55 10.58 -21.87
C ARG A 311 -5.32 9.27 -21.72
N LEU A 312 -4.75 8.29 -21.02
CA LEU A 312 -5.33 6.97 -20.84
C LEU A 312 -6.60 7.01 -19.97
N TYR A 313 -6.56 7.71 -18.83
CA TYR A 313 -7.74 7.90 -17.99
C TYR A 313 -8.84 8.70 -18.70
N SER A 314 -8.49 9.67 -19.56
CA SER A 314 -9.49 10.39 -20.37
C SER A 314 -10.24 9.44 -21.32
N GLY A 315 -9.52 8.55 -22.01
CA GLY A 315 -10.13 7.53 -22.86
C GLY A 315 -10.99 6.55 -22.08
N LEU A 316 -10.51 6.10 -20.92
CA LEU A 316 -11.23 5.20 -20.03
C LEU A 316 -12.54 5.79 -19.52
N VAL A 317 -12.54 7.07 -19.10
CA VAL A 317 -13.76 7.77 -18.65
C VAL A 317 -14.80 7.84 -19.77
N VAL A 318 -14.39 8.11 -21.02
CA VAL A 318 -15.32 8.14 -22.16
C VAL A 318 -15.91 6.76 -22.42
N ALA A 319 -15.09 5.70 -22.37
CA ALA A 319 -15.53 4.33 -22.57
C ALA A 319 -16.48 3.85 -21.45
N GLN A 320 -16.11 4.05 -20.19
CA GLN A 320 -16.93 3.68 -19.03
C GLN A 320 -18.24 4.46 -18.99
N ARG A 321 -18.23 5.75 -19.33
CA ARG A 321 -19.47 6.54 -19.40
C ARG A 321 -20.45 6.00 -20.43
N ARG A 322 -19.96 5.46 -21.55
CA ARG A 322 -20.81 4.85 -22.59
C ARG A 322 -21.34 3.48 -22.18
N LEU A 323 -20.51 2.63 -21.59
CA LEU A 323 -20.87 1.25 -21.28
C LEU A 323 -21.59 1.10 -19.93
N LEU A 324 -21.10 1.78 -18.88
CA LEU A 324 -21.56 1.66 -17.50
C LEU A 324 -22.46 2.83 -17.06
N GLY A 325 -22.34 3.97 -17.74
CA GLY A 325 -23.01 5.21 -17.35
C GLY A 325 -22.13 6.15 -16.53
N ALA A 326 -22.55 7.41 -16.44
CA ALA A 326 -21.77 8.48 -15.80
C ALA A 326 -21.69 8.36 -14.26
N ASP A 327 -22.69 7.73 -13.66
CA ASP A 327 -22.85 7.56 -12.21
C ASP A 327 -22.34 6.20 -11.71
N HIS A 328 -21.81 5.34 -12.59
CA HIS A 328 -21.27 4.06 -12.15
C HIS A 328 -20.01 4.26 -11.27
N PRO A 329 -19.84 3.54 -10.15
CA PRO A 329 -18.70 3.70 -9.25
C PRO A 329 -17.33 3.67 -9.95
N ASP A 330 -17.13 2.74 -10.89
CA ASP A 330 -15.88 2.66 -11.66
C ASP A 330 -15.64 3.91 -12.53
N THR A 331 -16.70 4.47 -13.14
CA THR A 331 -16.62 5.73 -13.89
C THR A 331 -16.23 6.88 -12.96
N LEU A 332 -16.80 6.95 -11.76
CA LEU A 332 -16.45 7.96 -10.77
C LEU A 332 -14.99 7.82 -10.32
N THR A 333 -14.50 6.58 -10.18
CA THR A 333 -13.10 6.31 -9.82
C THR A 333 -12.13 6.68 -10.93
N ALA A 334 -12.45 6.37 -12.19
CA ALA A 334 -11.63 6.82 -13.32
C ALA A 334 -11.62 8.35 -13.44
N ARG A 335 -12.75 9.03 -13.18
CA ARG A 335 -12.81 10.51 -13.13
C ARG A 335 -11.95 11.08 -12.01
N HIS A 336 -11.97 10.49 -10.83
CA HIS A 336 -11.11 10.88 -9.71
C HIS A 336 -9.63 10.75 -10.07
N ASN A 337 -9.23 9.62 -10.65
CA ASN A 337 -7.85 9.38 -11.05
C ASN A 337 -7.42 10.31 -12.18
N LEU A 338 -8.29 10.58 -13.16
CA LEU A 338 -8.03 11.57 -14.19
C LEU A 338 -7.73 12.95 -13.58
N ALA A 339 -8.54 13.40 -12.62
CA ALA A 339 -8.32 14.67 -11.95
C ALA A 339 -7.00 14.71 -11.18
N ALA A 340 -6.65 13.64 -10.45
CA ALA A 340 -5.37 13.53 -9.78
C ALA A 340 -4.20 13.65 -10.78
N TRP A 341 -4.24 12.90 -11.89
CA TRP A 341 -3.18 12.95 -12.91
C TRP A 341 -3.12 14.27 -13.67
N GLN A 342 -4.24 14.99 -13.83
CA GLN A 342 -4.24 16.36 -14.37
C GLN A 342 -3.46 17.30 -13.45
N GLY A 343 -3.66 17.18 -12.13
CA GLY A 343 -2.90 17.92 -11.14
C GLY A 343 -1.40 17.59 -11.22
N GLU A 344 -1.05 16.30 -11.22
CA GLU A 344 0.35 15.84 -11.32
C GLU A 344 1.03 16.25 -12.63
N ALA A 345 0.26 16.38 -13.72
CA ALA A 345 0.74 16.93 -14.98
C ALA A 345 0.97 18.46 -14.95
N GLY A 346 0.74 19.11 -13.80
CA GLY A 346 0.93 20.55 -13.57
C GLY A 346 -0.33 21.39 -13.77
N ASN A 347 -1.52 20.78 -13.86
CA ASN A 347 -2.79 21.48 -14.01
C ASN A 347 -3.67 21.33 -12.77
N ALA A 348 -3.23 21.91 -11.65
CA ALA A 348 -3.95 21.89 -10.38
C ALA A 348 -5.37 22.49 -10.49
N ALA A 349 -5.56 23.56 -11.29
CA ALA A 349 -6.87 24.19 -11.47
C ALA A 349 -7.88 23.24 -12.14
N ALA A 350 -7.46 22.47 -13.15
CA ALA A 350 -8.32 21.45 -13.77
C ALA A 350 -8.67 20.33 -12.78
N ALA A 351 -7.71 19.89 -11.96
CA ALA A 351 -7.94 18.89 -10.92
C ALA A 351 -8.99 19.36 -9.90
N VAL A 352 -8.88 20.61 -9.43
CA VAL A 352 -9.88 21.23 -8.53
C VAL A 352 -11.26 21.26 -9.17
N ALA A 353 -11.36 21.74 -10.41
CA ALA A 353 -12.64 21.80 -11.11
C ALA A 353 -13.29 20.42 -11.26
N ALA A 354 -12.52 19.42 -11.70
CA ALA A 354 -13.00 18.06 -11.89
C ALA A 354 -13.42 17.39 -10.58
N LEU A 355 -12.67 17.57 -9.48
CA LEU A 355 -13.01 17.02 -8.17
C LEU A 355 -14.19 17.72 -7.52
N THR A 356 -14.33 19.04 -7.73
CA THR A 356 -15.50 19.81 -7.28
C THR A 356 -16.77 19.34 -7.97
N GLU A 357 -16.71 19.08 -9.28
CA GLU A 357 -17.83 18.50 -10.04
C GLU A 357 -18.13 17.06 -9.60
N LEU A 358 -17.09 16.25 -9.32
CA LEU A 358 -17.24 14.85 -8.97
C LEU A 358 -17.83 14.61 -7.57
N LEU A 359 -17.49 15.47 -6.60
CA LEU A 359 -17.82 15.26 -5.18
C LEU A 359 -19.33 15.07 -4.93
N PRO A 360 -20.24 15.92 -5.46
CA PRO A 360 -21.68 15.71 -5.28
C PRO A 360 -22.21 14.39 -5.85
N HIS A 361 -21.60 13.87 -6.93
CA HIS A 361 -21.96 12.55 -7.46
C HIS A 361 -21.53 11.45 -6.49
N ARG A 362 -20.29 11.50 -5.97
CA ARG A 362 -19.83 10.53 -4.96
C ARG A 362 -20.66 10.57 -3.68
N GLU A 363 -21.00 11.75 -3.19
CA GLU A 363 -21.85 11.90 -2.00
C GLU A 363 -23.25 11.31 -2.22
N ARG A 364 -23.88 11.57 -3.37
CA ARG A 364 -25.20 11.01 -3.70
C ARG A 364 -25.18 9.49 -3.86
N ILE A 365 -24.15 8.94 -4.48
CA ILE A 365 -24.13 7.53 -4.93
C ILE A 365 -23.50 6.62 -3.87
N LEU A 366 -22.38 7.03 -3.28
CA LEU A 366 -21.64 6.23 -2.30
C LEU A 366 -21.92 6.67 -0.86
N GLY A 367 -22.37 7.91 -0.66
CA GLY A 367 -22.57 8.51 0.65
C GLY A 367 -21.39 9.35 1.11
N HIS A 368 -21.67 10.27 2.04
CA HIS A 368 -20.69 11.18 2.66
C HIS A 368 -19.54 10.44 3.37
N ASP A 369 -19.87 9.35 4.05
CA ASP A 369 -18.95 8.56 4.88
C ASP A 369 -18.16 7.51 4.07
N HIS A 370 -18.40 7.39 2.76
CA HIS A 370 -17.71 6.39 1.95
C HIS A 370 -16.23 6.76 1.76
N ARG A 371 -15.34 5.75 1.82
CA ARG A 371 -13.89 5.92 1.68
C ARG A 371 -13.50 6.74 0.44
N ASP A 372 -14.10 6.44 -0.70
CA ASP A 372 -13.80 7.15 -1.96
C ASP A 372 -14.30 8.61 -1.94
N THR A 373 -15.36 8.91 -1.19
CA THR A 373 -15.82 10.28 -0.96
C THR A 373 -14.82 11.05 -0.11
N LEU A 374 -14.31 10.42 0.96
CA LEU A 374 -13.23 10.98 1.79
C LEU A 374 -11.95 11.21 0.97
N ALA A 375 -11.59 10.28 0.09
CA ALA A 375 -10.45 10.42 -0.81
C ALA A 375 -10.63 11.59 -1.79
N THR A 376 -11.83 11.80 -2.35
CA THR A 376 -12.12 13.00 -3.16
C THR A 376 -11.97 14.28 -2.36
N ARG A 377 -12.50 14.34 -1.13
CA ARG A 377 -12.38 15.50 -0.25
C ARG A 377 -10.91 15.81 0.07
N HIS A 378 -10.11 14.79 0.33
CA HIS A 378 -8.66 14.93 0.55
C HIS A 378 -7.96 15.51 -0.68
N ASN A 379 -8.16 14.91 -1.86
CA ASN A 379 -7.50 15.35 -3.09
C ASN A 379 -7.99 16.74 -3.53
N LEU A 380 -9.26 17.07 -3.31
CA LEU A 380 -9.77 18.40 -3.60
C LEU A 380 -9.04 19.44 -2.75
N ALA A 381 -8.92 19.22 -1.43
CA ALA A 381 -8.18 20.11 -0.55
C ALA A 381 -6.70 20.22 -0.95
N HIS A 382 -6.05 19.09 -1.29
CA HIS A 382 -4.67 19.09 -1.77
C HIS A 382 -4.49 19.94 -3.04
N TRP A 383 -5.32 19.72 -4.06
CA TRP A 383 -5.21 20.47 -5.32
C TRP A 383 -5.66 21.93 -5.19
N GLN A 384 -6.55 22.27 -4.25
CA GLN A 384 -6.88 23.67 -3.91
C GLN A 384 -5.63 24.40 -3.39
N GLY A 385 -4.91 23.77 -2.47
CA GLY A 385 -3.63 24.29 -2.00
C GLY A 385 -2.63 24.45 -3.14
N ALA A 386 -2.46 23.41 -3.97
CA ALA A 386 -1.52 23.44 -5.10
C ALA A 386 -1.90 24.47 -6.17
N ALA A 387 -3.18 24.85 -6.27
CA ALA A 387 -3.67 25.94 -7.10
C ALA A 387 -3.46 27.33 -6.48
N GLY A 388 -2.91 27.42 -5.26
CA GLY A 388 -2.56 28.65 -4.57
C GLY A 388 -3.40 28.97 -3.33
N ASP A 389 -4.36 28.13 -2.94
CA ASP A 389 -5.21 28.34 -1.76
C ASP A 389 -4.79 27.45 -0.58
N ALA A 390 -3.62 27.76 0.01
CA ALA A 390 -3.08 27.00 1.13
C ALA A 390 -4.00 27.02 2.36
N HIS A 391 -4.65 28.15 2.65
CA HIS A 391 -5.58 28.26 3.78
C HIS A 391 -6.87 27.44 3.55
N GLY A 392 -7.40 27.42 2.33
CA GLY A 392 -8.53 26.56 1.95
C GLY A 392 -8.18 25.08 2.08
N ALA A 393 -6.97 24.67 1.69
CA ALA A 393 -6.48 23.30 1.89
C ALA A 393 -6.43 22.91 3.38
N VAL A 394 -5.89 23.80 4.24
CA VAL A 394 -5.88 23.59 5.70
C VAL A 394 -7.31 23.46 6.24
N ALA A 395 -8.23 24.31 5.81
CA ALA A 395 -9.63 24.27 6.26
C ALA A 395 -10.31 22.95 5.83
N GLY A 396 -10.16 22.56 4.56
CA GLY A 396 -10.73 21.32 4.01
C GLY A 396 -10.20 20.07 4.73
N LEU A 397 -8.87 19.98 4.93
CA LEU A 397 -8.25 18.85 5.63
C LEU A 397 -8.58 18.83 7.12
N SER A 398 -8.70 19.99 7.76
CA SER A 398 -9.14 20.10 9.17
C SER A 398 -10.58 19.63 9.34
N ALA A 399 -11.46 19.94 8.39
CA ALA A 399 -12.85 19.46 8.39
C ALA A 399 -12.95 17.96 8.06
N LEU A 400 -12.04 17.42 7.25
CA LEU A 400 -12.01 16.01 6.88
C LEU A 400 -11.45 15.10 7.98
N LEU A 401 -10.47 15.57 8.76
CA LEU A 401 -9.74 14.74 9.72
C LEU A 401 -10.65 14.04 10.76
N PRO A 402 -11.66 14.70 11.37
CA PRO A 402 -12.58 14.02 12.29
C PRO A 402 -13.36 12.86 11.64
N ASP A 403 -13.80 13.04 10.40
CA ASP A 403 -14.50 12.00 9.63
C ASP A 403 -13.55 10.82 9.34
N ALA A 404 -12.34 11.10 8.87
CA ALA A 404 -11.33 10.07 8.62
C ALA A 404 -10.99 9.27 9.89
N MET A 405 -10.82 9.96 11.03
CA MET A 405 -10.57 9.31 12.32
C MET A 405 -11.74 8.44 12.79
N ARG A 406 -12.98 8.92 12.62
CA ARG A 406 -14.19 8.20 13.03
C ARG A 406 -14.46 6.98 12.17
N ILE A 407 -14.31 7.11 10.85
CA ILE A 407 -14.72 6.10 9.86
C ILE A 407 -13.62 5.07 9.63
N LEU A 408 -12.39 5.53 9.38
CA LEU A 408 -11.26 4.68 8.99
C LEU A 408 -10.39 4.29 10.19
N GLY A 409 -10.41 5.10 11.26
CA GLY A 409 -9.55 4.94 12.41
C GLY A 409 -8.25 5.73 12.30
N ALA A 410 -7.61 5.97 13.45
CA ALA A 410 -6.42 6.82 13.55
C ALA A 410 -5.17 6.24 12.87
N ASP A 411 -5.06 4.91 12.81
CA ASP A 411 -3.90 4.19 12.25
C ASP A 411 -4.06 3.91 10.73
N HIS A 412 -5.21 4.24 10.13
CA HIS A 412 -5.48 3.93 8.72
C HIS A 412 -4.63 4.81 7.78
N PRO A 413 -4.04 4.26 6.69
CA PRO A 413 -3.20 5.01 5.76
C PRO A 413 -3.82 6.33 5.28
N ASP A 414 -5.08 6.32 4.85
CA ASP A 414 -5.77 7.53 4.39
C ASP A 414 -5.93 8.58 5.52
N THR A 415 -6.15 8.17 6.78
CA THR A 415 -6.17 9.11 7.92
C THR A 415 -4.79 9.71 8.17
N LEU A 416 -3.73 8.90 8.03
CA LEU A 416 -2.35 9.38 8.15
C LEU A 416 -2.00 10.34 7.01
N ALA A 417 -2.49 10.10 5.80
CA ALA A 417 -2.35 11.01 4.66
C ALA A 417 -3.05 12.35 4.89
N VAL A 418 -4.26 12.36 5.46
CA VAL A 418 -4.95 13.60 5.85
C VAL A 418 -4.15 14.38 6.89
N ARG A 419 -3.60 13.70 7.92
CA ARG A 419 -2.76 14.34 8.94
C ARG A 419 -1.48 14.91 8.37
N HIS A 420 -0.84 14.17 7.46
CA HIS A 420 0.37 14.60 6.76
C HIS A 420 0.08 15.85 5.93
N GLY A 421 -0.92 15.79 5.05
CA GLY A 421 -1.31 16.91 4.21
C GLY A 421 -1.70 18.15 5.01
N LEU A 422 -2.41 17.98 6.14
CA LEU A 422 -2.77 19.10 7.01
C LEU A 422 -1.53 19.78 7.61
N ALA A 423 -0.50 19.01 7.97
CA ALA A 423 0.74 19.56 8.49
C ALA A 423 1.53 20.31 7.40
N VAL A 424 1.65 19.73 6.21
CA VAL A 424 2.32 20.37 5.07
C VAL A 424 1.62 21.67 4.68
N TRP A 425 0.30 21.65 4.51
CA TRP A 425 -0.46 22.86 4.12
C TRP A 425 -0.47 23.95 5.18
N ARG A 426 -0.30 23.62 6.47
CA ARG A 426 -0.08 24.63 7.52
C ARG A 426 1.24 25.36 7.31
N GLY A 427 2.30 24.63 6.97
CA GLY A 427 3.59 25.22 6.62
C GLY A 427 3.48 26.11 5.39
N GLU A 428 2.84 25.62 4.32
CA GLU A 428 2.62 26.39 3.07
C GLU A 428 1.75 27.63 3.31
N ALA A 429 0.86 27.60 4.30
CA ALA A 429 0.09 28.74 4.77
C ALA A 429 0.89 29.71 5.67
N GLY A 430 2.19 29.48 5.86
CA GLY A 430 3.11 30.33 6.61
C GLY A 430 3.35 29.93 8.06
N ASP A 431 2.79 28.82 8.54
CA ASP A 431 2.95 28.33 9.92
C ASP A 431 3.91 27.13 9.99
N ALA A 432 5.20 27.43 9.79
CA ALA A 432 6.27 26.42 9.77
C ALA A 432 6.42 25.68 11.12
N ASP A 433 6.29 26.39 12.24
CA ASP A 433 6.44 25.79 13.58
C ASP A 433 5.32 24.77 13.88
N SER A 434 4.07 25.11 13.54
CA SER A 434 2.97 24.15 13.67
C SER A 434 3.14 22.96 12.72
N ALA A 435 3.66 23.17 11.51
CA ALA A 435 3.97 22.09 10.58
C ALA A 435 5.01 21.13 11.16
N VAL A 436 6.13 21.65 11.68
CA VAL A 436 7.18 20.87 12.36
C VAL A 436 6.59 20.07 13.52
N SER A 437 5.82 20.71 14.39
CA SER A 437 5.21 20.05 15.55
C SER A 437 4.27 18.91 15.14
N ALA A 438 3.40 19.16 14.15
CA ALA A 438 2.48 18.17 13.63
C ALA A 438 3.20 16.99 12.93
N LEU A 439 4.23 17.27 12.14
CA LEU A 439 5.05 16.25 11.46
C LEU A 439 5.86 15.42 12.44
N ARG A 440 6.48 16.01 13.47
CA ARG A 440 7.15 15.26 14.56
C ARG A 440 6.15 14.32 15.26
N GLY A 441 4.93 14.79 15.53
CA GLY A 441 3.87 13.99 16.13
C GLY A 441 3.39 12.84 15.24
N LEU A 442 3.23 13.10 13.93
CA LEU A 442 2.83 12.11 12.94
C LEU A 442 3.93 11.06 12.71
N LEU A 443 5.19 11.49 12.62
CA LEU A 443 6.33 10.62 12.40
C LEU A 443 6.44 9.55 13.48
N ARG A 444 6.41 9.94 14.76
CA ARG A 444 6.41 8.98 15.89
C ARG A 444 5.29 7.95 15.78
N HIS A 445 4.13 8.38 15.29
CA HIS A 445 2.98 7.51 15.12
C HIS A 445 3.15 6.56 13.92
N GLN A 446 3.63 7.05 12.77
CA GLN A 446 3.92 6.25 11.58
C GLN A 446 5.06 5.25 11.81
N GLU A 447 6.13 5.63 12.53
CA GLU A 447 7.21 4.71 12.87
C GLU A 447 6.73 3.51 13.70
N ARG A 448 5.76 3.73 14.60
CA ARG A 448 5.14 2.67 15.39
C ARG A 448 4.24 1.75 14.56
N VAL A 449 3.47 2.30 13.62
CA VAL A 449 2.40 1.56 12.90
C VAL A 449 2.90 0.98 11.57
N LEU A 450 3.64 1.77 10.79
CA LEU A 450 4.14 1.44 9.45
C LEU A 450 5.61 1.00 9.47
N GLY A 451 6.40 1.54 10.41
CA GLY A 451 7.84 1.32 10.53
C GLY A 451 8.67 2.40 9.82
N ALA A 452 9.89 2.62 10.31
CA ALA A 452 10.80 3.68 9.85
C ALA A 452 11.13 3.67 8.35
N GLY A 453 11.09 2.49 7.72
CA GLY A 453 11.39 2.31 6.29
C GLY A 453 10.17 2.37 5.37
N HIS A 454 8.97 2.67 5.87
CA HIS A 454 7.79 2.77 5.02
C HIS A 454 7.85 4.04 4.16
N PRO A 455 7.47 4.01 2.87
CA PRO A 455 7.49 5.18 1.99
C PRO A 455 6.85 6.44 2.60
N ASP A 456 5.66 6.34 3.19
CA ASP A 456 4.97 7.48 3.83
C ASP A 456 5.74 8.05 5.03
N THR A 457 6.48 7.20 5.76
CA THR A 457 7.34 7.63 6.86
C THR A 457 8.56 8.36 6.34
N LEU A 458 9.16 7.87 5.25
CA LEU A 458 10.28 8.54 4.58
C LEU A 458 9.85 9.90 4.01
N ALA A 459 8.65 9.99 3.41
CA ALA A 459 8.09 11.26 2.93
C ALA A 459 7.89 12.25 4.09
N THR A 460 7.28 11.81 5.19
CA THR A 460 7.07 12.64 6.39
C THR A 460 8.39 13.13 7.00
N ARG A 461 9.46 12.32 6.98
CA ARG A 461 10.80 12.75 7.41
C ARG A 461 11.39 13.82 6.48
N SER A 462 11.22 13.66 5.17
CA SER A 462 11.68 14.63 4.18
C SER A 462 10.99 15.99 4.39
N ASP A 463 9.67 15.99 4.57
CA ASP A 463 8.91 17.23 4.79
C ASP A 463 9.18 17.84 6.15
N LEU A 464 9.38 17.01 7.19
CA LEU A 464 9.83 17.50 8.50
C LEU A 464 11.14 18.27 8.36
N ALA A 465 12.12 17.71 7.66
CA ALA A 465 13.40 18.39 7.45
C ALA A 465 13.26 19.67 6.63
N GLN A 466 12.36 19.69 5.63
CA GLN A 466 12.06 20.92 4.89
C GLN A 466 11.53 22.01 5.82
N TRP A 467 10.54 21.71 6.65
CA TRP A 467 9.94 22.68 7.56
C TRP A 467 10.87 23.08 8.71
N LEU A 468 11.75 22.19 9.18
CA LEU A 468 12.82 22.53 10.12
C LEU A 468 13.79 23.57 9.51
N GLY A 469 14.13 23.41 8.24
CA GLY A 469 14.99 24.40 7.57
C GLY A 469 14.29 25.76 7.46
N VAL A 470 12.99 25.76 7.12
CA VAL A 470 12.18 26.99 7.00
C VAL A 470 11.95 27.67 8.36
N SER A 471 11.77 26.91 9.45
CA SER A 471 11.69 27.46 10.82
C SER A 471 13.03 28.02 11.33
N GLY A 472 14.12 27.81 10.60
CA GLY A 472 15.47 28.26 10.96
C GLY A 472 16.30 27.22 11.72
N GLU A 473 15.76 26.04 11.99
CA GLU A 473 16.46 24.86 12.55
C GLU A 473 17.31 24.14 11.47
N VAL A 474 18.12 24.91 10.72
CA VAL A 474 18.88 24.43 9.54
C VAL A 474 19.79 23.25 9.86
N GLY A 475 20.43 23.25 11.04
CA GLY A 475 21.29 22.13 11.47
C GLY A 475 20.52 20.82 11.65
N GLU A 476 19.31 20.87 12.22
CA GLU A 476 18.45 19.70 12.36
C GLU A 476 17.92 19.23 11.01
N ALA A 477 17.56 20.15 10.11
CA ALA A 477 17.15 19.82 8.75
C ALA A 477 18.23 19.03 7.99
N VAL A 478 19.49 19.49 8.05
CA VAL A 478 20.62 18.78 7.44
C VAL A 478 20.84 17.41 8.09
N ALA A 479 20.76 17.32 9.42
CA ALA A 479 20.92 16.06 10.15
C ALA A 479 19.83 15.04 9.78
N GLU A 480 18.57 15.45 9.73
CA GLU A 480 17.46 14.58 9.34
C GLU A 480 17.58 14.11 7.88
N LEU A 481 17.89 14.99 6.94
CA LEU A 481 18.08 14.60 5.53
C LEU A 481 19.28 13.68 5.34
N ALA A 482 20.39 13.93 6.06
CA ALA A 482 21.57 13.08 6.03
C ALA A 482 21.29 11.69 6.63
N GLY A 483 20.47 11.61 7.69
CA GLY A 483 20.02 10.35 8.28
C GLY A 483 18.97 9.62 7.44
N LEU A 484 18.14 10.35 6.70
CA LEU A 484 17.09 9.82 5.82
C LEU A 484 17.65 9.23 4.52
N LEU A 485 18.68 9.85 3.94
CA LEU A 485 19.20 9.49 2.63
C LEU A 485 19.63 8.01 2.52
N PRO A 486 20.35 7.40 3.49
CA PRO A 486 20.67 5.97 3.45
C PRO A 486 19.44 5.07 3.38
N ASP A 487 18.38 5.41 4.11
CA ASP A 487 17.12 4.65 4.08
C ASP A 487 16.41 4.80 2.74
N ALA A 488 16.35 6.02 2.18
CA ALA A 488 15.77 6.25 0.86
C ALA A 488 16.54 5.50 -0.24
N LEU A 489 17.88 5.52 -0.20
CA LEU A 489 18.72 4.76 -1.13
C LEU A 489 18.47 3.25 -1.04
N ARG A 490 18.31 2.72 0.18
CA ARG A 490 18.09 1.29 0.42
C ARG A 490 16.68 0.84 0.03
N VAL A 491 15.66 1.63 0.32
CA VAL A 491 14.25 1.26 0.14
C VAL A 491 13.74 1.60 -1.25
N LEU A 492 14.00 2.82 -1.72
CA LEU A 492 13.46 3.36 -2.97
C LEU A 492 14.45 3.23 -4.12
N GLY A 493 15.74 3.23 -3.83
CA GLY A 493 16.82 3.19 -4.82
C GLY A 493 17.34 4.59 -5.17
N PRO A 494 18.53 4.67 -5.82
CA PRO A 494 19.22 5.93 -6.10
C PRO A 494 18.54 6.80 -7.16
N ASP A 495 17.82 6.19 -8.09
CA ASP A 495 17.16 6.88 -9.20
C ASP A 495 15.67 7.17 -8.91
N HIS A 496 15.17 6.84 -7.71
CA HIS A 496 13.77 7.13 -7.36
C HIS A 496 13.55 8.64 -7.17
N ALA A 497 12.42 9.16 -7.67
CA ALA A 497 12.08 10.59 -7.59
C ALA A 497 12.25 11.18 -6.19
N TYR A 498 11.66 10.55 -5.16
CA TYR A 498 11.85 10.96 -3.75
C TYR A 498 13.31 10.95 -3.27
N THR A 499 14.12 9.97 -3.67
CA THR A 499 15.56 9.97 -3.32
C THR A 499 16.27 11.17 -3.93
N LEU A 500 15.92 11.55 -5.17
CA LEU A 500 16.48 12.73 -5.82
C LEU A 500 16.03 14.03 -5.14
N ILE A 501 14.78 14.10 -4.67
CA ILE A 501 14.27 15.24 -3.88
C ILE A 501 15.03 15.37 -2.56
N ILE A 502 15.23 14.27 -1.82
CA ILE A 502 15.99 14.27 -0.56
C ILE A 502 17.42 14.77 -0.79
N ARG A 503 18.09 14.31 -1.85
CA ARG A 503 19.44 14.77 -2.22
C ARG A 503 19.47 16.26 -2.56
N HIS A 504 18.47 16.74 -3.29
CA HIS A 504 18.34 18.16 -3.63
C HIS A 504 18.16 19.03 -2.38
N ASN A 505 17.25 18.64 -1.49
CA ASN A 505 16.97 19.36 -0.25
C ASN A 505 18.20 19.35 0.66
N LEU A 506 18.90 18.20 0.77
CA LEU A 506 20.13 18.09 1.56
C LEU A 506 21.21 19.05 1.06
N ALA A 507 21.42 19.13 -0.26
CA ALA A 507 22.38 20.08 -0.84
C ALA A 507 21.99 21.52 -0.56
N THR A 508 20.70 21.85 -0.70
CA THR A 508 20.18 23.20 -0.45
C THR A 508 20.40 23.62 1.00
N TRP A 509 19.99 22.78 1.97
CA TRP A 509 20.13 23.10 3.38
C TRP A 509 21.58 23.08 3.87
N ARG A 510 22.48 22.28 3.28
CA ARG A 510 23.92 22.38 3.52
C ARG A 510 24.50 23.71 3.03
N GLY A 511 24.06 24.18 1.86
CA GLY A 511 24.40 25.50 1.36
C GLY A 511 24.00 26.60 2.35
N VAL A 512 22.76 26.53 2.86
CA VAL A 512 22.25 27.49 3.87
C VAL A 512 23.03 27.38 5.18
N ALA A 513 23.46 26.18 5.57
CA ALA A 513 24.28 25.93 6.75
C ALA A 513 25.73 26.45 6.64
N GLY A 514 26.13 27.04 5.50
CA GLY A 514 27.45 27.61 5.29
C GLY A 514 28.38 26.81 4.37
N ASP A 515 27.86 25.84 3.62
CA ASP A 515 28.63 25.09 2.60
C ASP A 515 28.10 25.34 1.17
N PRO A 516 28.20 26.58 0.64
CA PRO A 516 27.71 26.91 -0.70
C PRO A 516 28.47 26.15 -1.81
N ALA A 517 29.76 25.88 -1.63
CA ALA A 517 30.58 25.16 -2.59
C ALA A 517 30.20 23.66 -2.68
N GLY A 518 29.98 23.01 -1.53
CA GLY A 518 29.49 21.62 -1.49
C GLY A 518 28.07 21.51 -2.04
N ALA A 519 27.20 22.48 -1.77
CA ALA A 519 25.86 22.56 -2.36
C ALA A 519 25.93 22.64 -3.90
N ALA A 520 26.74 23.56 -4.45
CA ALA A 520 26.91 23.71 -5.90
C ALA A 520 27.47 22.43 -6.55
N THR A 521 28.45 21.78 -5.90
CA THR A 521 29.04 20.52 -6.37
C THR A 521 27.98 19.42 -6.42
N HIS A 522 27.24 19.21 -5.34
CA HIS A 522 26.22 18.16 -5.28
C HIS A 522 25.08 18.39 -6.27
N LEU A 523 24.64 19.64 -6.45
CA LEU A 523 23.60 19.97 -7.44
C LEU A 523 24.10 19.78 -8.88
N THR A 524 25.39 20.03 -9.14
CA THR A 524 26.02 19.76 -10.46
C THR A 524 25.98 18.27 -10.79
N GLU A 525 26.27 17.40 -9.81
CA GLU A 525 26.19 15.94 -9.97
C GLU A 525 24.75 15.44 -10.11
N LEU A 526 23.81 16.05 -9.37
CA LEU A 526 22.40 15.63 -9.33
C LEU A 526 21.62 16.04 -10.59
N PHE A 527 21.96 17.18 -11.19
CA PHE A 527 21.26 17.72 -12.35
C PHE A 527 21.16 16.76 -13.56
N PRO A 528 22.24 16.13 -14.06
CA PRO A 528 22.13 15.19 -15.19
C PRO A 528 21.28 13.96 -14.86
N VAL A 529 21.33 13.47 -13.61
CA VAL A 529 20.52 12.32 -13.17
C VAL A 529 19.04 12.69 -13.15
N THR A 530 18.69 13.85 -12.62
CA THR A 530 17.29 14.33 -12.56
C THR A 530 16.73 14.64 -13.94
N VAL A 531 17.54 15.17 -14.85
CA VAL A 531 17.16 15.31 -16.26
C VAL A 531 16.89 13.94 -16.92
N ARG A 532 17.70 12.91 -16.63
CA ARG A 532 17.51 11.56 -17.17
C ARG A 532 16.25 10.89 -16.63
N VAL A 533 16.03 10.97 -15.31
CA VAL A 533 14.95 10.26 -14.62
C VAL A 533 13.61 10.98 -14.75
N LEU A 534 13.57 12.28 -14.45
CA LEU A 534 12.32 13.06 -14.36
C LEU A 534 12.03 13.84 -15.66
N GLY A 535 13.03 13.98 -16.52
CA GLY A 535 12.94 14.80 -17.72
C GLY A 535 13.27 16.27 -17.48
N ARG A 536 13.58 16.98 -18.57
CA ARG A 536 14.01 18.40 -18.54
C ARG A 536 12.93 19.37 -18.06
N ARG A 537 11.66 19.06 -18.30
CA ARG A 537 10.53 19.96 -18.02
C ARG A 537 9.92 19.76 -16.63
N HIS A 538 10.35 18.74 -15.89
CA HIS A 538 9.82 18.44 -14.57
C HIS A 538 10.07 19.60 -13.59
N PRO A 539 9.09 19.96 -12.73
CA PRO A 539 9.23 21.05 -11.76
C PRO A 539 10.51 20.94 -10.92
N HIS A 540 10.82 19.76 -10.38
CA HIS A 540 12.04 19.55 -9.59
C HIS A 540 13.34 19.71 -10.40
N THR A 541 13.38 19.26 -11.65
CA THR A 541 14.55 19.46 -12.54
C THR A 541 14.79 20.96 -12.77
N ARG A 542 13.71 21.74 -12.91
CA ARG A 542 13.80 23.21 -13.03
C ARG A 542 14.28 23.86 -11.73
N ALA A 543 13.80 23.39 -10.57
CA ALA A 543 14.21 23.88 -9.26
C ALA A 543 15.72 23.65 -9.03
N ILE A 544 16.22 22.45 -9.32
CA ILE A 544 17.66 22.11 -9.22
C ILE A 544 18.49 23.05 -10.08
N ARG A 545 18.07 23.32 -11.32
CA ARG A 545 18.79 24.25 -12.21
C ARG A 545 18.87 25.67 -11.63
N HIS A 546 17.77 26.17 -11.05
CA HIS A 546 17.74 27.49 -10.44
C HIS A 546 18.65 27.55 -9.20
N GLN A 547 18.53 26.55 -8.32
CA GLN A 547 19.36 26.46 -7.12
C GLN A 547 20.85 26.26 -7.45
N LEU A 548 21.16 25.51 -8.50
CA LEU A 548 22.53 25.34 -8.97
C LEU A 548 23.16 26.69 -9.37
N ALA A 549 22.44 27.50 -10.16
CA ALA A 549 22.92 28.83 -10.54
C ALA A 549 23.12 29.74 -9.31
N PHE A 550 22.20 29.67 -8.35
CA PHE A 550 22.29 30.42 -7.09
C PHE A 550 23.53 30.04 -6.25
N TRP A 551 23.73 28.74 -6.01
CA TRP A 551 24.86 28.26 -5.20
C TRP A 551 26.21 28.41 -5.90
N GLN A 552 26.25 28.33 -7.23
CA GLN A 552 27.47 28.63 -8.00
C GLN A 552 27.89 30.09 -7.82
N GLY A 553 26.95 31.04 -7.87
CA GLY A 553 27.25 32.46 -7.57
C GLY A 553 27.80 32.65 -6.16
N ARG A 554 27.10 32.09 -5.15
CA ARG A 554 27.51 32.12 -3.74
C ARG A 554 28.85 31.44 -3.45
N SER A 555 29.28 30.50 -4.27
CA SER A 555 30.56 29.80 -4.10
C SER A 555 31.77 30.58 -4.66
N GLN A 556 31.51 31.64 -5.42
CA GLN A 556 32.53 32.50 -6.05
C GLN A 556 32.69 33.85 -5.33
N GLU A 557 31.76 34.18 -4.43
CA GLU A 557 31.82 35.29 -3.46
C GLU A 557 32.59 34.85 -2.21
#